data_AF-A7IS69-F1
#
_entry.id   AF-A7IS69-F1
#
_cell.length_a   1.000
_cell.length_b   1.000
_cell.length_c   1.000
_cell.angle_alpha   90.00
_cell.angle_beta   90.00
_cell.angle_gamma   90.00
#
_symmetry.space_group_name_H-M   'P 1'
#
loop_
_entity.id
_entity.type
_entity.pdbx_description
1 polymer ?
#
loop_
_entity_poly.entity_id
_entity_poly.type
_entity_poly.pdbx_seq_one_letter_code
_entity_poly.pdbx_strand_id
1 'polypeptide(L)' 'DKAAETARLSKEAEKLQKALDKLNAKLSKPGYTEKAPAHLVEKDKADLAELEDKMAKVQTQLAKLKD' A
#
# COMPACT_ATOMS: atom_id res chain seq x y z
N ASP A 1 -23.00 4.59 -10.34
CA ASP A 1 -22.96 3.29 -11.01
C ASP A 1 -22.03 2.35 -10.22
N LYS A 2 -22.53 1.23 -9.69
CA LYS A 2 -21.75 0.31 -8.84
C LYS A 2 -20.55 -0.29 -9.59
N ALA A 3 -20.69 -0.55 -10.89
CA ALA A 3 -19.63 -1.13 -11.70
C ALA A 3 -18.49 -0.13 -11.94
N ALA A 4 -18.83 1.13 -12.21
CA ALA A 4 -17.84 2.19 -12.38
C ALA A 4 -17.03 2.44 -11.10
N GLU A 5 -17.69 2.47 -9.93
CA GLU A 5 -17.00 2.69 -8.65
C GLU A 5 -16.13 1.49 -8.26
N THR A 6 -16.60 0.27 -8.51
CA THR A 6 -15.81 -0.95 -8.31
C THR A 6 -14.55 -0.95 -9.19
N ALA A 7 -14.67 -0.53 -10.45
CA ALA A 7 -13.52 -0.41 -11.35
C ALA A 7 -12.53 0.68 -10.91
N ARG A 8 -13.02 1.82 -10.38
CA ARG A 8 -12.17 2.88 -9.83
C ARG A 8 -11.38 2.39 -8.63
N LEU A 9 -12.05 1.79 -7.64
CA LEU A 9 -11.44 1.28 -6.42
C LEU A 9 -10.51 0.10 -6.69
N SER A 10 -10.82 -0.77 -7.65
CA SER A 10 -9.92 -1.86 -8.03
C SER A 10 -8.61 -1.33 -8.62
N LYS A 11 -8.67 -0.33 -9.50
CA LYS A 11 -7.47 0.34 -10.03
C LYS A 11 -6.67 1.06 -8.94
N GLU A 12 -7.34 1.62 -7.94
CA GLU A 12 -6.70 2.24 -6.78
C GLU A 12 -5.98 1.19 -5.93
N ALA A 13 -6.65 0.07 -5.63
CA ALA A 13 -6.07 -1.06 -4.92
C ALA A 13 -4.83 -1.62 -5.65
N GLU A 14 -4.87 -1.77 -6.97
CA GLU A 14 -3.71 -2.22 -7.75
C GLU A 14 -2.52 -1.24 -7.66
N LYS A 15 -2.78 0.07 -7.65
CA LYS A 15 -1.72 1.08 -7.49
C LYS A 15 -1.13 1.05 -6.09
N LEU A 16 -1.97 0.95 -5.07
CA LEU A 16 -1.56 0.84 -3.67
C LEU A 16 -0.74 -0.42 -3.44
N GLN A 17 -1.19 -1.57 -3.95
CA GLN A 17 -0.46 -2.83 -3.86
C GLN A 17 0.94 -2.72 -4.48
N LYS A 18 1.06 -2.15 -5.68
CA LYS A 18 2.37 -1.93 -6.33
C LYS A 18 3.29 -1.01 -5.53
N ALA A 19 2.75 -0.03 -4.81
CA ALA A 19 3.52 0.85 -3.93
C ALA A 19 4.00 0.09 -2.68
N LEU A 20 3.10 -0.67 -2.05
CA LEU A 20 3.40 -1.56 -0.93
C LEU A 20 4.49 -2.57 -1.29
N ASP A 21 4.36 -3.26 -2.43
CA ASP A 21 5.33 -4.26 -2.87
C ASP A 21 6.73 -3.67 -3.03
N LYS A 22 6.83 -2.47 -3.62
CA LYS A 22 8.11 -1.77 -3.78
C LYS A 22 8.74 -1.41 -2.44
N LEU A 23 7.92 -0.94 -1.50
CA LEU A 23 8.38 -0.49 -0.20
C LEU A 23 8.77 -1.67 0.68
N ASN A 24 7.96 -2.74 0.69
CA ASN A 24 8.29 -4.01 1.33
C ASN A 24 9.56 -4.63 0.73
N ALA A 25 9.73 -4.62 -0.59
CA ALA A 25 10.95 -5.13 -1.23
C ALA A 25 12.19 -4.28 -0.90
N LYS A 26 12.01 -3.00 -0.56
CA LYS A 26 13.09 -2.12 -0.13
C LYS A 26 13.44 -2.36 1.33
N LEU A 27 12.43 -2.42 2.20
CA LEU A 27 12.54 -2.66 3.65
C LEU A 27 12.94 -4.11 4.00
N SER A 28 12.70 -5.08 3.13
CA SER A 28 13.13 -6.47 3.36
C SER A 28 14.62 -6.70 3.08
N LYS A 29 15.28 -5.76 2.40
CA LYS A 29 16.72 -5.87 2.10
C LYS A 29 17.54 -5.47 3.33
N PRO A 30 18.34 -6.39 3.90
CA PRO A 30 19.22 -6.05 5.04
C PRO A 30 20.17 -4.90 4.71
N GLY A 31 20.71 -4.88 3.49
CA GLY A 31 21.55 -3.78 3.03
C GLY A 31 20.85 -2.41 3.02
N TYR A 32 19.53 -2.35 2.97
CA TYR A 32 18.79 -1.09 3.12
C TYR A 32 18.52 -0.81 4.61
N THR A 33 17.97 -1.76 5.36
CA THR A 33 17.63 -1.54 6.78
C THR A 33 18.84 -1.33 7.69
N GLU A 34 19.99 -1.90 7.34
CA GLU A 34 21.23 -1.81 8.14
C GLU A 34 22.15 -0.67 7.68
N LYS A 35 22.13 -0.31 6.39
CA LYS A 35 23.07 0.68 5.82
C LYS A 35 22.44 1.99 5.40
N ALA A 36 21.12 2.04 5.20
CA ALA A 36 20.46 3.31 4.87
C ALA A 36 20.32 4.19 6.12
N PRO A 37 20.27 5.52 5.95
CA PRO A 37 20.00 6.43 7.04
C PRO A 37 18.71 6.07 7.79
N ALA A 38 18.76 6.07 9.13
CA ALA A 38 17.63 5.72 9.98
C ALA A 38 16.36 6.51 9.63
N HIS A 39 16.48 7.82 9.39
CA HIS A 39 15.35 8.67 9.01
C HIS A 39 14.67 8.24 7.69
N LEU A 40 15.40 7.65 6.74
CA LEU A 40 14.82 7.13 5.51
C LEU A 40 14.11 5.79 5.75
N VAL A 41 14.72 4.91 6.55
CA VAL A 41 14.12 3.62 6.91
C VAL A 41 12.84 3.83 7.73
N GLU A 42 12.85 4.77 8.68
CA GLU A 42 11.68 5.12 9.47
C GLU A 42 10.59 5.78 8.63
N LYS A 43 10.96 6.70 7.73
CA LYS A 43 10.01 7.27 6.78
C LYS A 43 9.36 6.19 5.91
N ASP A 44 10.16 5.29 5.35
CA ASP A 44 9.66 4.20 4.51
C ASP A 44 8.76 3.24 5.31
N LYS A 45 9.07 2.97 6.58
CA LYS A 45 8.19 2.16 7.45
C LYS A 45 6.87 2.87 7.76
N ALA A 46 6.92 4.19 7.99
CA ALA A 46 5.71 4.99 8.19
C ALA A 46 4.85 5.05 6.93
N ASP A 47 5.48 5.27 5.77
CA ASP A 47 4.82 5.23 4.46
C ASP A 47 4.19 3.86 4.20
N LEU A 48 4.85 2.76 4.62
CA LEU A 48 4.31 1.40 4.49
C LEU A 48 3.02 1.25 5.30
N ALA A 49 3.05 1.61 6.59
CA ALA A 49 1.87 1.54 7.45
C ALA A 49 0.70 2.40 6.93
N GLU A 50 0.99 3.61 6.41
CA GLU A 50 -0.05 4.47 5.83
C GLU A 50 -0.66 3.85 4.56
N LEU A 51 0.17 3.26 3.69
CA LEU A 51 -0.29 2.59 2.48
C LEU A 51 -1.11 1.33 2.80
N GLU A 52 -0.75 0.58 3.83
CA GLU A 52 -1.49 -0.59 4.29
C GLU A 52 -2.87 -0.21 4.82
N ASP A 53 -2.97 0.85 5.62
CA ASP A 53 -4.25 1.39 6.10
C ASP A 53 -5.14 1.87 4.94
N LYS A 54 -4.58 2.59 3.97
CA LYS A 54 -5.30 3.00 2.75
C LYS A 54 -5.81 1.79 1.97
N MET A 55 -4.97 0.77 1.79
CA MET A 55 -5.35 -0.45 1.09
C MET A 55 -6.48 -1.17 1.82
N ALA A 56 -6.42 -1.29 3.15
CA ALA A 56 -7.49 -1.87 3.96
C ALA A 56 -8.82 -1.14 3.79
N LYS A 57 -8.81 0.21 3.75
CA LYS A 57 -10.00 1.02 3.50
C LYS A 57 -10.57 0.77 2.10
N VAL A 58 -9.72 0.74 1.06
CA VAL A 58 -10.16 0.47 -0.32
C VAL A 58 -10.74 -0.94 -0.45
N GLN A 59 -10.10 -1.95 0.15
CA GLN A 59 -10.61 -3.32 0.18
C GLN A 59 -11.96 -3.42 0.90
N THR A 60 -12.11 -2.70 2.02
CA THR A 60 -13.39 -2.63 2.75
C THR A 60 -14.49 -2.00 1.90
N GLN A 61 -14.19 -0.92 1.18
CA GLN A 61 -15.15 -0.29 0.26
C GLN A 61 -15.51 -1.21 -0.91
N LEU A 62 -14.52 -1.91 -1.49
CA LEU A 62 -14.75 -2.90 -2.54
C LEU A 62 -15.65 -4.04 -2.08
N ALA A 63 -15.45 -4.54 -0.85
CA ALA A 63 -16.30 -5.59 -0.28
C ALA A 63 -17.75 -5.13 -0.19
N LYS A 64 -18.01 -3.94 0.38
CA LYS A 64 -19.35 -3.34 0.51
C LYS A 64 -20.06 -3.09 -0.82
N LEU A 65 -19.32 -2.97 -1.93
CA LEU A 65 -19.91 -2.79 -3.26
C LEU A 65 -20.22 -4.11 -3.97
N LYS A 66 -19.59 -5.20 -3.54
CA LYS A 66 -19.84 -6.57 -4.01
C LYS A 66 -21.05 -7.21 -3.31
N ASP A 67 -21.34 -6.79 -2.08
CA ASP A 67 -22.57 -7.08 -1.34
C ASP A 67 -23.78 -6.28 -1.90
#